data_AF-A0A1X1D1D6-F1
#
_entry.id   AF-A0A1X1D1D6-F1
#
_cell.length_a   1.000
_cell.length_b   1.000
_cell.length_c   1.000
_cell.angle_alpha   90.00
_cell.angle_beta   90.00
_cell.angle_gamma   90.00
#
_symmetry.space_group_name_H-M   'P 1'
#
loop_
_entity.id
_entity.type
_entity.pdbx_description
1 polymer ?
#
loop_
_entity_poly.entity_id
_entity_poly.type
_entity_poly.pdbx_seq_one_letter_code
_entity_poly.pdbx_strand_id
1 'polypeptide(L)'
;MCNELVVQIDQMLERQQQLLSLAEQQVWDAFSEGIEHYRQQMILLIEVDIHPLEETCRREVTARLAHLLTENARLMQHIPVRLAALGSEITALQKSRHSARAYNEISLG
;
A
#
# COMPACT_ATOMS: atom_id res chain seq x y z
N MET A 1 -19.92 16.81 -11.53
CA MET A 1 -19.96 15.97 -10.31
C MET A 1 -19.92 14.47 -10.61
N CYS A 2 -20.90 13.87 -11.30
CA CYS A 2 -20.90 12.42 -11.55
C CYS A 2 -19.65 11.92 -12.29
N ASN A 3 -19.38 12.48 -13.48
CA ASN A 3 -18.24 12.10 -14.30
C ASN A 3 -16.90 12.41 -13.65
N GLU A 4 -16.80 13.49 -12.87
CA GLU A 4 -15.55 13.88 -12.21
C GLU A 4 -15.18 12.89 -11.09
N LEU A 5 -16.16 12.50 -10.27
CA LEU A 5 -15.95 11.52 -9.20
C LEU A 5 -15.62 10.14 -9.78
N VAL A 6 -16.30 9.75 -10.86
CA VAL A 6 -15.99 8.55 -11.62
C VAL A 6 -14.54 8.55 -12.12
N VAL A 7 -14.11 9.63 -12.78
CA VAL A 7 -12.73 9.77 -13.28
C VAL A 7 -11.73 9.74 -12.13
N GLN A 8 -12.05 10.37 -11.01
CA GLN A 8 -11.19 10.35 -9.83
C GLN A 8 -11.02 8.93 -9.27
N ILE A 9 -12.10 8.14 -9.17
CA ILE A 9 -12.04 6.75 -8.70
C ILE A 9 -11.26 5.88 -9.69
N ASP A 10 -11.46 6.06 -11.00
CA ASP A 10 -10.72 5.32 -12.03
C ASP A 10 -9.21 5.61 -11.97
N GLN A 11 -8.81 6.88 -11.75
CA GLN A 11 -7.40 7.24 -11.52
C GLN A 11 -6.83 6.63 -10.24
N MET A 12 -7.65 6.51 -9.18
CA MET A 12 -7.23 5.86 -7.94
C MET A 12 -7.02 4.35 -8.14
N LEU A 13 -7.89 3.70 -8.90
CA LEU A 13 -7.74 2.28 -9.28
C LEU A 13 -6.46 2.04 -10.09
N GLU A 14 -6.13 2.92 -11.04
CA GLU A 14 -4.87 2.82 -11.80
C GLU A 14 -3.64 2.94 -10.90
N ARG A 15 -3.62 3.93 -9.99
CA ARG A 15 -2.51 4.13 -9.03
C ARG A 15 -2.37 2.95 -8.08
N GLN A 16 -3.48 2.43 -7.62
CA GLN A 16 -3.51 1.24 -6.80
C GLN A 16 -2.95 0.02 -7.52
N GLN A 17 -3.28 -0.19 -8.79
CA GLN A 17 -2.73 -1.27 -9.60
C GLN A 17 -1.20 -1.12 -9.77
N GLN A 18 -0.71 0.12 -9.93
CA GLN A 18 0.73 0.41 -9.95
C GLN A 18 1.38 0.06 -8.61
N LEU A 19 0.80 0.47 -7.48
CA LEU A 19 1.30 0.15 -6.14
C LEU A 19 1.31 -1.36 -5.87
N LEU A 20 0.28 -2.07 -6.32
CA LEU A 20 0.23 -3.52 -6.22
C LEU A 20 1.38 -4.16 -7.00
N SER A 21 1.62 -3.70 -8.23
CA SER A 21 2.73 -4.19 -9.04
C SER A 21 4.08 -3.92 -8.39
N LEU A 22 4.29 -2.74 -7.79
CA LEU A 22 5.50 -2.43 -7.04
C LEU A 22 5.68 -3.35 -5.83
N ALA A 23 4.60 -3.64 -5.09
CA ALA A 23 4.62 -4.57 -3.95
C ALA A 23 4.92 -6.00 -4.38
N GLU A 24 4.34 -6.48 -5.49
CA GLU A 24 4.59 -7.80 -6.07
C GLU A 24 6.04 -7.94 -6.57
N GLN A 25 6.60 -6.87 -7.16
CA GLN A 25 7.99 -6.80 -7.60
C GLN A 25 8.99 -6.52 -6.46
N GLN A 26 8.52 -6.35 -5.22
CA GLN A 26 9.32 -5.99 -4.04
C GLN A 26 10.09 -4.67 -4.17
N VAL A 27 9.61 -3.74 -5.00
CA VAL A 27 10.20 -2.41 -5.20
C VAL A 27 9.66 -1.46 -4.12
N TRP A 28 10.07 -1.70 -2.87
CA TRP A 28 9.48 -1.08 -1.69
C TRP A 28 9.80 0.40 -1.51
N ASP A 29 10.91 0.89 -2.09
CA ASP A 29 11.26 2.32 -2.03
C ASP A 29 10.25 3.14 -2.84
N ALA A 30 10.05 2.78 -4.12
CA ALA A 30 9.04 3.43 -4.97
C ALA A 30 7.60 3.22 -4.45
N PHE A 31 7.31 2.05 -3.88
CA PHE A 31 6.03 1.80 -3.22
C PHE A 31 5.78 2.80 -2.08
N SER A 32 6.79 3.04 -1.24
CA SER A 32 6.68 3.92 -0.08
C SER A 32 6.48 5.39 -0.47
N GLU A 33 7.06 5.82 -1.59
CA GLU A 33 6.82 7.15 -2.14
C GLU A 33 5.38 7.29 -2.69
N GLY A 34 4.89 6.27 -3.40
CA GLY A 34 3.56 6.30 -4.02
C GLY A 34 2.39 6.09 -3.05
N ILE A 35 2.58 5.31 -1.99
CA ILE A 35 1.48 4.94 -1.07
C ILE A 35 0.95 6.13 -0.27
N GLU A 36 1.79 7.12 0.05
CA GLU A 36 1.37 8.31 0.78
C GLU A 36 0.42 9.18 -0.06
N HIS A 37 0.72 9.35 -1.33
CA HIS A 37 -0.15 10.06 -2.26
C HIS A 37 -1.51 9.35 -2.40
N TYR A 38 -1.51 8.03 -2.57
CA TYR A 38 -2.73 7.24 -2.64
C TYR A 38 -3.55 7.32 -1.33
N ARG A 39 -2.89 7.30 -0.16
CA ARG A 39 -3.52 7.47 1.15
C ARG A 39 -4.25 8.80 1.26
N GLN A 40 -3.63 9.90 0.80
CA GLN A 40 -4.25 11.22 0.81
C GLN A 40 -5.51 11.25 -0.06
N GLN A 41 -5.48 10.61 -1.23
CA GLN A 41 -6.68 10.51 -2.08
C GLN A 41 -7.81 9.72 -1.43
N MET A 42 -7.49 8.62 -0.75
CA MET A 42 -8.49 7.82 0.00
C MET A 42 -9.14 8.65 1.11
N ILE A 43 -8.39 9.52 1.80
CA ILE A 43 -8.93 10.43 2.82
C ILE A 43 -9.90 11.42 2.19
N LEU A 44 -9.51 12.07 1.09
CA LEU A 44 -10.38 13.01 0.38
C LEU A 44 -11.67 12.35 -0.12
N LEU A 45 -11.60 11.08 -0.51
CA LEU A 45 -12.77 10.33 -0.98
C LEU A 45 -13.80 10.08 0.15
N ILE A 46 -13.36 9.98 1.40
CA ILE A 46 -14.26 9.83 2.57
C ILE A 46 -15.10 11.09 2.78
N GLU A 47 -14.60 12.26 2.38
CA GLU A 47 -15.28 13.54 2.53
C GLU A 47 -16.36 13.78 1.46
N VAL A 48 -16.43 12.91 0.44
CA VAL A 48 -17.39 13.05 -0.68
C VAL A 48 -18.77 12.54 -0.28
N ASP A 49 -19.75 13.44 -0.24
CA ASP A 49 -21.16 13.08 -0.09
C ASP A 49 -21.77 12.67 -1.44
N ILE A 50 -22.17 11.40 -1.54
CA ILE A 50 -22.79 10.82 -2.75
C ILE A 50 -24.33 10.84 -2.71
N HIS A 51 -24.96 11.22 -1.59
CA HIS A 51 -26.42 11.29 -1.48
C HIS A 51 -27.07 12.25 -2.50
N PRO A 52 -26.48 13.42 -2.82
CA PRO A 52 -27.04 14.36 -3.79
C PRO A 52 -27.01 13.87 -5.24
N LEU A 53 -26.31 12.76 -5.53
CA LEU A 53 -26.23 12.22 -6.89
C LEU A 53 -27.54 11.58 -7.33
N GLU A 54 -27.87 11.73 -8.61
CA GLU A 54 -28.96 11.01 -9.25
C GLU A 54 -28.77 9.48 -9.14
N GLU A 55 -29.86 8.72 -9.10
CA GLU A 55 -29.84 7.28 -8.82
C GLU A 55 -28.88 6.49 -9.72
N THR A 56 -28.90 6.73 -11.03
CA THR A 56 -28.02 6.04 -11.98
C THR A 56 -26.55 6.33 -11.68
N CYS A 57 -26.22 7.60 -11.45
CA CYS A 57 -24.87 8.03 -11.10
C CYS A 57 -24.42 7.45 -9.76
N ARG A 58 -25.29 7.50 -8.75
CA ARG A 58 -24.99 6.99 -7.41
C ARG A 58 -24.69 5.50 -7.45
N ARG A 59 -25.43 4.71 -8.22
CA ARG A 59 -25.15 3.27 -8.40
C ARG A 59 -23.80 3.02 -9.04
N GLU A 60 -23.47 3.78 -10.09
CA GLU A 60 -22.19 3.66 -10.79
C GLU A 60 -21.00 4.00 -9.88
N VAL A 61 -21.09 5.14 -9.16
CA VAL A 61 -20.09 5.54 -8.18
C VAL A 61 -19.96 4.50 -7.07
N THR A 62 -21.08 3.99 -6.54
CA THR A 62 -21.07 2.97 -5.49
C THR A 62 -20.38 1.68 -5.95
N ALA A 63 -20.65 1.22 -7.17
CA ALA A 63 -20.01 0.04 -7.74
C ALA A 63 -18.49 0.22 -7.87
N ARG A 64 -18.05 1.39 -8.35
CA ARG A 64 -16.63 1.71 -8.44
C ARG A 64 -15.95 1.83 -7.07
N LEU A 65 -16.60 2.45 -6.09
CA LEU A 65 -16.11 2.52 -4.72
C LEU A 65 -15.93 1.13 -4.11
N ALA A 66 -16.91 0.22 -4.32
CA ALA A 66 -16.81 -1.16 -3.86
C ALA A 66 -15.61 -1.89 -4.50
N HIS A 67 -15.36 -1.64 -5.79
CA HIS A 67 -14.19 -2.20 -6.48
C HIS A 67 -12.87 -1.66 -5.90
N LEU A 68 -12.75 -0.34 -5.73
CA LEU A 68 -11.59 0.32 -5.13
C LEU A 68 -11.27 -0.24 -3.73
N LEU A 69 -12.29 -0.43 -2.89
CA LEU A 69 -12.13 -1.00 -1.55
C LEU A 69 -11.67 -2.46 -1.59
N THR A 70 -12.15 -3.24 -2.54
CA THR A 70 -11.75 -4.64 -2.73
C THR A 70 -10.28 -4.74 -3.12
N GLU A 71 -9.85 -3.96 -4.11
CA GLU A 71 -8.44 -3.89 -4.48
C GLU A 71 -7.60 -3.32 -3.33
N ASN A 72 -8.17 -2.47 -2.47
CA ASN A 72 -7.42 -1.85 -1.36
C ASN A 72 -7.12 -2.89 -0.30
N ALA A 73 -8.10 -3.73 0.01
CA ALA A 73 -7.88 -4.87 0.88
C ALA A 73 -6.78 -5.79 0.34
N ARG A 74 -6.73 -6.04 -0.98
CA ARG A 74 -5.65 -6.82 -1.62
C ARG A 74 -4.29 -6.16 -1.44
N LEU A 75 -4.16 -4.87 -1.76
CA LEU A 75 -2.91 -4.12 -1.59
C LEU A 75 -2.39 -4.18 -0.14
N MET A 76 -3.30 -3.99 0.82
CA MET A 76 -2.98 -3.97 2.26
C MET A 76 -2.47 -5.32 2.79
N GLN A 77 -2.74 -6.44 2.10
CA GLN A 77 -2.20 -7.76 2.49
C GLN A 77 -0.69 -7.87 2.29
N HIS A 78 -0.09 -7.10 1.37
CA HIS A 78 1.33 -7.18 1.07
C HIS A 78 2.21 -6.50 2.15
N ILE A 79 1.70 -5.45 2.79
CA ILE A 79 2.43 -4.65 3.80
C ILE A 79 2.85 -5.50 5.02
N PRO A 80 1.96 -6.23 5.71
CA PRO A 80 2.35 -7.01 6.90
C PRO A 80 3.33 -8.14 6.54
N VAL A 81 3.20 -8.74 5.36
CA VAL A 81 4.14 -9.76 4.86
C VAL A 81 5.54 -9.15 4.73
N ARG A 82 5.66 -7.94 4.16
CA ARG A 82 6.96 -7.26 4.07
C ARG A 82 7.53 -6.89 5.44
N LEU A 83 6.69 -6.40 6.35
CA LEU A 83 7.13 -6.07 7.72
C LEU A 83 7.69 -7.30 8.45
N ALA A 84 7.08 -8.47 8.29
CA ALA A 84 7.58 -9.73 8.86
C ALA A 84 8.93 -10.15 8.25
N ALA A 85 9.09 -9.99 6.93
CA ALA A 85 10.36 -10.26 6.24
C ALA A 85 11.48 -9.33 6.75
N LEU A 86 11.23 -8.03 6.83
CA LEU A 86 12.17 -7.05 7.37
C LEU A 86 12.58 -7.37 8.82
N GLY A 87 11.63 -7.75 9.67
CA GLY A 87 11.93 -8.16 11.05
C GLY A 87 12.86 -9.37 11.12
N SER A 88 12.67 -10.32 10.21
CA SER A 88 13.53 -11.51 10.09
C SER A 88 14.93 -11.16 9.59
N GLU A 89 15.04 -10.31 8.56
CA GLU A 89 16.30 -9.80 8.01
C GLU A 89 17.11 -9.04 9.08
N ILE A 90 16.47 -8.14 9.82
CA ILE A 90 17.10 -7.38 10.92
C ILE A 90 17.65 -8.34 11.99
N THR A 91 16.84 -9.34 12.38
CA THR A 91 17.25 -10.33 13.38
C THR A 91 18.47 -11.14 12.90
N ALA A 92 18.49 -11.53 11.63
CA ALA A 92 19.61 -12.25 11.03
C ALA A 92 20.90 -11.40 11.03
N LEU A 93 20.79 -10.11 10.66
CA LEU A 93 21.92 -9.17 10.70
C LEU A 93 22.48 -8.99 12.12
N GLN A 94 21.60 -8.90 13.13
CA GLN A 94 22.01 -8.81 14.53
C GLN A 94 22.78 -10.06 14.99
N LYS A 95 22.30 -11.26 14.64
CA LYS A 95 22.98 -12.54 14.94
C LYS A 95 24.35 -12.61 14.26
N SER A 96 24.42 -12.25 12.97
CA SER A 96 25.68 -12.18 12.23
C SER A 96 26.67 -11.25 12.92
N ARG A 97 26.24 -10.03 13.28
CA ARG A 97 27.09 -9.06 14.00
C ARG A 97 27.57 -9.58 15.36
N HIS A 98 26.72 -10.28 16.10
CA HIS A 98 27.11 -10.89 17.37
C HIS A 98 28.15 -12.01 17.18
N SER A 99 27.94 -12.88 16.19
CA SER A 99 28.89 -13.95 15.85
C SER A 99 30.26 -13.41 15.40
N ALA A 100 30.28 -12.36 14.58
CA ALA A 100 31.51 -11.72 14.12
C ALA A 100 32.29 -11.07 15.28
N ARG A 101 31.60 -10.49 16.26
CA ARG A 101 32.24 -9.96 17.48
C ARG A 101 32.83 -11.05 18.35
N ALA A 102 32.07 -12.12 18.61
CA ALA A 102 32.55 -13.27 19.37
C ALA A 102 33.80 -13.90 18.73
N TYR A 103 33.83 -14.01 17.40
CA TYR A 103 34.98 -14.54 16.69
C TYR A 103 36.22 -13.64 16.80
N ASN A 104 36.04 -12.32 16.69
CA ASN A 104 37.14 -11.36 16.85
C ASN A 104 37.68 -11.32 18.29
N GLU A 105 36.82 -11.48 19.30
CA GLU A 105 37.23 -11.57 20.71
C GLU A 105 38.03 -12.85 21.00
N ILE A 106 37.67 -13.98 20.37
CA ILE A 106 38.41 -15.24 20.50
C ILE A 106 39.75 -15.21 19.73
N SER A 107 39.84 -14.48 18.62
CA SER A 107 41.05 -14.43 17.78
C SER A 107 42.11 -13.44 18.29
N LEU A 108 41.78 -12.60 19.27
CA LEU A 108 42.68 -11.58 19.87
C LEU A 108 43.11 -11.91 21.32
N GLY A 109 42.62 -13.02 21.89
CA GLY A 109 43.02 -13.55 23.20
C GLY A 109 43.96 -14.74 23.07
#